data_AF-A0A168LQW3-F1
#
_entry.id   AF-A0A168LQW3-F1
#
_cell.length_a   1.000
_cell.length_b   1.000
_cell.length_c   1.000
_cell.angle_alpha   90.00
_cell.angle_beta   90.00
_cell.angle_gamma   90.00
#
_symmetry.space_group_name_H-M   'P 1'
#
loop_
_entity.id
_entity.type
_entity.pdbx_description
1 polymer ?
#
loop_
_entity_poly.entity_id
_entity_poly.type
_entity_poly.pdbx_seq_one_letter_code
_entity_poly.pdbx_strand_id
1 'polypeptide(L)'
;MGNNSYKILGTIFMIVSGGLYTIERIVEKLSASIVAAGYASHGAGIDRTPYYSGFFDNFFVWFFFFLGFLLLAFGFPKRNK
;
A
#
# COMPACT_ATOMS: atom_id res chain seq x y z
N MET A 1 -5.29 -14.38 27.11
CA MET A 1 -5.81 -13.21 26.36
C MET A 1 -4.76 -12.46 25.53
N GLY A 2 -3.45 -12.63 25.75
CA GLY A 2 -2.40 -11.87 25.02
C GLY A 2 -2.24 -12.15 23.52
N ASN A 3 -2.52 -13.36 23.03
CA ASN A 3 -2.30 -13.70 21.60
C ASN A 3 -3.30 -13.06 20.63
N ASN A 4 -4.50 -12.71 21.08
CA ASN A 4 -5.52 -12.20 20.15
C ASN A 4 -5.23 -10.74 19.73
N SER A 5 -4.69 -9.93 20.65
CA SER A 5 -4.33 -8.55 20.37
C SER A 5 -3.24 -8.43 19.30
N TYR A 6 -2.21 -9.30 19.33
CA TYR A 6 -1.17 -9.31 18.30
C TYR A 6 -1.71 -9.73 16.93
N LYS A 7 -2.66 -10.67 16.87
CA LYS A 7 -3.33 -11.05 15.62
C LYS A 7 -4.15 -9.89 15.04
N ILE A 8 -4.95 -9.23 15.87
CA ILE A 8 -5.79 -8.09 15.45
C ILE A 8 -4.90 -6.95 14.97
N LEU A 9 -3.88 -6.58 15.76
CA LEU A 9 -2.98 -5.49 15.42
C LEU A 9 -2.16 -5.79 14.16
N GLY A 10 -1.66 -7.03 14.02
CA GLY A 10 -0.96 -7.46 12.80
C GLY A 10 -1.85 -7.39 11.56
N THR A 11 -3.11 -7.82 11.69
CA THR A 11 -4.11 -7.72 10.60
C THR A 11 -4.37 -6.27 10.21
N ILE A 12 -4.55 -5.38 11.19
CA ILE A 12 -4.76 -3.94 10.95
C ILE A 12 -3.59 -3.34 10.18
N PHE A 13 -2.34 -3.62 10.60
CA PHE A 13 -1.16 -3.12 9.88
C PHE A 13 -1.06 -3.63 8.45
N MET A 14 -1.41 -4.89 8.19
CA MET A 14 -1.45 -5.44 6.83
C MET A 14 -2.53 -4.77 5.97
N ILE A 15 -3.73 -4.51 6.53
CA ILE A 15 -4.80 -3.80 5.83
C ILE A 15 -4.38 -2.37 5.51
N VAL A 16 -3.78 -1.66 6.47
CA VAL A 16 -3.28 -0.28 6.28
C VAL A 16 -2.21 -0.24 5.20
N SER A 17 -1.27 -1.19 5.17
CA SER A 17 -0.28 -1.31 4.10
C SER A 17 -0.93 -1.48 2.72
N GLY A 18 -1.90 -2.39 2.58
CA GLY A 18 -2.64 -2.57 1.34
C GLY A 18 -3.44 -1.33 0.94
N GLY A 19 -3.99 -0.61 1.91
CA GLY A 19 -4.66 0.67 1.73
C GLY A 19 -3.71 1.74 1.20
N LEU A 20 -2.54 1.91 1.82
CA LEU A 20 -1.51 2.85 1.36
C LEU A 20 -1.10 2.56 -0.08
N TYR A 21 -0.78 1.29 -0.39
CA TYR A 21 -0.41 0.88 -1.75
C TYR A 21 -1.50 1.20 -2.79
N THR A 22 -2.76 1.04 -2.41
CA THR A 22 -3.90 1.33 -3.28
C THR A 22 -4.08 2.83 -3.47
N ILE A 23 -3.96 3.62 -2.40
CA ILE A 23 -4.07 5.08 -2.44
C ILE A 23 -3.00 5.67 -3.35
N GLU A 24 -1.75 5.21 -3.25
CA GLU A 24 -0.67 5.66 -4.14
C GLU A 24 -1.03 5.48 -5.60
N ARG A 25 -1.55 4.30 -5.98
CA ARG A 25 -1.98 4.03 -7.36
C ARG A 25 -3.15 4.91 -7.81
N ILE A 26 -4.06 5.25 -6.89
CA ILE A 26 -5.18 6.16 -7.19
C ILE A 26 -4.66 7.57 -7.42
N VAL A 27 -3.77 8.06 -6.54
CA VAL A 27 -3.17 9.39 -6.64
C VAL A 27 -2.36 9.53 -7.92
N GLU A 28 -1.54 8.53 -8.27
CA GLU A 28 -0.76 8.52 -9.50
C GLU A 28 -1.67 8.65 -10.74
N LYS A 29 -2.75 7.86 -10.80
CA LYS A 29 -3.74 7.91 -11.88
C LYS A 29 -4.45 9.25 -11.94
N LEU A 30 -4.82 9.80 -10.78
CA LEU A 30 -5.50 11.09 -10.69
C LEU A 30 -4.59 12.21 -11.20
N SER A 31 -3.34 12.26 -10.72
CA SER A 31 -2.33 13.21 -11.16
C SER A 31 -2.07 13.13 -12.66
N ALA A 32 -1.86 11.92 -13.19
CA ALA A 32 -1.67 11.71 -14.62
C ALA A 32 -2.89 12.19 -15.45
N SER A 33 -4.10 11.96 -14.95
CA SER A 33 -5.34 12.39 -15.61
C SER A 33 -5.51 13.91 -15.61
N ILE A 34 -5.18 14.58 -14.51
CA ILE A 34 -5.23 16.05 -14.41
C ILE A 34 -4.24 16.68 -15.38
N VAL A 35 -3.00 16.17 -15.42
CA VAL A 35 -1.98 16.62 -16.36
C VAL A 35 -2.46 16.40 -17.79
N ALA A 36 -2.96 15.21 -18.12
CA ALA A 36 -3.51 14.90 -19.44
C ALA A 36 -4.65 15.85 -19.86
N ALA A 37 -5.57 16.18 -18.95
CA ALA A 37 -6.65 17.13 -19.21
C ALA A 37 -6.11 18.55 -19.48
N GLY A 38 -5.10 18.98 -18.72
CA GLY A 38 -4.42 20.26 -18.92
C GLY A 38 -3.79 20.38 -20.30
N TYR A 39 -3.04 19.37 -20.75
CA TYR A 39 -2.42 19.37 -22.08
C TYR A 39 -3.44 19.24 -23.22
N ALA A 40 -4.49 18.43 -23.04
CA ALA A 40 -5.57 18.32 -24.02
C ALA A 40 -6.28 19.66 -24.26
N SER A 41 -6.44 20.48 -23.22
CA SER A 41 -6.98 21.85 -23.33
C SER A 41 -6.10 22.78 -24.20
N HIS A 42 -4.80 22.51 -24.27
CA HIS A 42 -3.83 23.28 -25.06
C HIS A 42 -3.55 22.66 -26.44
N GLY A 43 -4.30 21.63 -26.86
CA GLY A 43 -4.16 20.99 -28.17
C GLY A 43 -2.92 20.10 -28.35
N ALA A 44 -2.21 19.80 -27.26
CA ALA A 44 -1.00 18.98 -27.29
C ALA A 44 -1.28 17.54 -26.81
N GLY A 45 -0.78 16.54 -27.55
CA GLY A 45 -0.77 15.15 -27.13
C GLY A 45 0.48 14.85 -26.31
N ILE A 46 0.31 14.47 -25.05
CA ILE A 46 1.39 13.98 -24.18
C ILE A 46 1.26 12.48 -23.94
N ASP A 47 2.41 11.84 -23.71
CA ASP A 47 2.46 10.45 -23.29
C ASP A 47 1.78 10.29 -21.93
N ARG A 48 0.93 9.28 -21.81
CA ARG A 48 -0.03 9.13 -20.70
C ARG A 48 0.30 7.96 -19.77
N THR A 49 1.45 7.33 -19.94
CA THR A 49 1.84 6.17 -19.13
C THR A 49 2.05 6.60 -17.69
N PRO A 50 1.17 6.21 -16.75
CA PRO A 50 1.36 6.52 -15.34
C PRO A 50 2.55 5.70 -14.83
N TYR A 51 3.44 6.33 -14.06
CA TYR A 51 4.52 5.62 -13.42
C TYR A 51 4.03 5.01 -12.11
N TYR A 52 3.74 3.71 -12.11
CA TYR A 52 3.33 3.04 -10.88
C TYR A 52 4.55 2.68 -10.05
N SER A 53 4.69 3.32 -8.89
CA SER A 53 5.63 2.89 -7.86
C SER A 53 5.44 1.40 -7.53
N GLY A 54 6.55 0.67 -7.48
CA GLY A 54 6.61 -0.71 -7.06
C GLY A 54 6.27 -0.87 -5.57
N PHE A 55 6.01 -2.11 -5.15
CA PHE A 55 5.67 -2.40 -3.75
C PHE A 55 6.79 -2.02 -2.75
N PHE A 56 8.05 -2.06 -3.20
CA PHE A 56 9.22 -1.74 -2.37
C PHE A 56 9.65 -0.27 -2.45
N ASP A 57 9.03 0.52 -3.31
CA ASP A 57 9.41 1.93 -3.51
C ASP A 57 8.90 2.81 -2.37
N ASN A 58 7.79 2.44 -1.73
CA ASN A 58 7.27 3.13 -0.56
C ASN A 58 7.67 2.40 0.73
N PHE A 59 8.50 3.06 1.54
CA PHE A 59 8.95 2.54 2.83
C PHE A 59 7.80 2.10 3.74
N PHE A 60 6.74 2.91 3.85
CA PHE A 60 5.60 2.61 4.71
C PHE A 60 4.81 1.40 4.24
N VAL A 61 4.67 1.20 2.92
CA VAL A 61 3.93 0.04 2.37
C VAL A 61 4.60 -1.26 2.81
N TRP A 62 5.87 -1.47 2.45
CA TRP A 62 6.53 -2.73 2.77
C TRP A 62 6.85 -2.87 4.27
N PHE A 63 7.15 -1.77 4.97
CA PHE A 63 7.40 -1.78 6.41
C PHE A 63 6.15 -2.18 7.21
N PHE A 64 4.99 -1.55 6.96
CA PHE A 64 3.76 -1.91 7.68
C PHE A 64 3.29 -3.31 7.33
N PHE A 65 3.50 -3.75 6.08
CA PHE A 65 3.22 -5.14 5.71
C PHE A 65 4.08 -6.12 6.50
N PHE A 66 5.40 -5.88 6.54
CA PHE A 66 6.34 -6.74 7.25
C PHE A 66 6.09 -6.74 8.76
N LEU A 67 5.89 -5.58 9.36
CA LEU A 67 5.59 -5.44 10.78
C LEU A 67 4.26 -6.13 11.13
N GLY A 68 3.23 -5.94 10.31
CA GLY A 68 1.93 -6.59 10.46
C GLY A 68 2.04 -8.12 10.36
N PHE A 69 2.82 -8.61 9.40
CA PHE A 69 3.11 -10.03 9.24
C PHE A 69 3.83 -10.62 10.46
N LEU A 70 4.86 -9.94 10.99
CA LEU A 70 5.55 -10.38 12.20
C LEU A 70 4.61 -10.44 13.40
N LEU A 71 3.83 -9.40 13.66
CA LEU A 71 2.87 -9.35 14.76
C LEU A 71 1.84 -10.48 14.64
N LEU A 72 1.35 -10.73 13.43
CA LEU A 72 0.41 -11.80 13.15
C LEU A 72 1.06 -13.18 13.40
N ALA A 73 2.30 -13.39 12.95
CA ALA A 73 3.07 -14.61 13.20
C ALA A 73 3.31 -14.85 14.70
N PHE A 74 3.66 -13.83 15.48
CA PHE A 74 3.80 -13.91 16.93
C PHE A 74 2.47 -14.19 17.65
N GLY A 75 1.35 -13.75 17.07
CA GLY A 75 0.02 -14.02 17.60
C GLY A 75 -0.39 -15.50 17.53
N PHE A 76 0.23 -16.31 16.67
CA PHE A 76 -0.06 -17.75 16.63
C PHE A 76 0.73 -18.50 17.72
N PRO A 77 0.05 -19.25 18.61
CA PRO A 77 0.74 -20.01 19.63
C PRO A 77 1.66 -21.04 18.96
N LYS A 78 2.94 -21.05 19.32
CA LYS A 78 3.86 -22.16 19.02
C LYS A 78 3.22 -23.42 19.60
N ARG A 79 2.71 -24.29 18.73
CA ARG A 79 2.35 -25.65 19.13
C ARG A 79 3.67 -26.37 19.41
N ASN A 80 4.15 -26.28 20.64
CA ASN A 80 5.24 -27.13 21.12
C ASN A 80 4.77 -28.59 20.92
N LYS A 81 5.49 -29.32 20.06
CA LYS A 81 5.58 -30.77 20.17
C LYS A 81 6.64 -31.08 21.21
#